data_AF-A0A1G5AG25-F1
#
_entry.id   AF-A0A1G5AG25-F1
#
_cell.length_a   1.000
_cell.length_b   1.000
_cell.length_c   1.000
_cell.angle_alpha   90.00
_cell.angle_beta   90.00
_cell.angle_gamma   90.00
#
_symmetry.space_group_name_H-M   'P 1'
#
loop_
_entity.id
_entity.type
_entity.pdbx_description
1 polymer ?
#
loop_
_entity_poly.entity_id
_entity_poly.type
_entity_poly.pdbx_seq_one_letter_code
_entity_poly.pdbx_strand_id
1 'polypeptide(L)'
;MIFKNVLSRSDMISCLLCLDPPCSEACPKGDPAKMLKNVWFDNQDIAAMSLPGINPCVKCDAPCEKACISKRNVQIKNIITRLSDEVRPVAEIEIPENESALKCDICGVPLENPFLLSSSVVSSTYDMCARAFDAGWAGACFKTICSFDIHEASPRFSAISGDNGSIIGFKNIEQLSDHSVSENMEIFRKLKKNYPNKVILASIMGQNEAEWESLAKLCEENGADAIELNFSCPNMQEDGLGSDIGQLPELVERFTKAAKRSTTIPVFAKLTPNVATMSPAAEAALRGGADGIAAINTIKSITGVNPYTYAGDASVRGKSVIGGYSGNAVKPIALRFMAELGKNEKLKGMHISGMGGIETWRDALEFMLLGAGSIQITTAVMQYGYGIIDQLKAGLNYYLVQMGIKSVKDIIGAGIDSVSNTTDDLERDTVLLPKFALDKCVHCGRCVVSCNDGGHQAISFEDRIPHLDGSKCVGCHLCLLVCPEHAISHSKRRINRGDG
;
A
#
# COMPACT_ATOMS: atom_id res chain seq x y z
N MET A 1 -14.17 -16.67 8.35
CA MET A 1 -12.86 -17.35 8.55
C MET A 1 -11.88 -16.36 9.15
N ILE A 2 -11.02 -16.79 10.06
CA ILE A 2 -9.86 -15.99 10.50
C ILE A 2 -8.69 -16.48 9.66
N PHE A 3 -8.03 -15.59 8.92
CA PHE A 3 -6.80 -15.93 8.21
C PHE A 3 -5.78 -16.49 9.20
N LYS A 4 -5.40 -17.76 9.03
CA LYS A 4 -4.32 -18.36 9.81
C LYS A 4 -3.02 -18.15 9.04
N ASN A 5 -2.33 -17.06 9.34
CA ASN A 5 -0.96 -16.88 8.89
C ASN A 5 -0.07 -17.82 9.71
N VAL A 6 0.29 -18.94 9.12
CA VAL A 6 1.26 -19.88 9.70
C VAL A 6 2.65 -19.28 9.59
N LEU A 7 2.95 -18.72 8.41
CA LEU A 7 4.14 -17.94 8.14
C LEU A 7 3.80 -16.45 8.07
N SER A 8 4.75 -15.62 8.47
CA SER A 8 4.64 -14.17 8.39
C SER A 8 5.86 -13.57 7.69
N ARG A 9 5.78 -12.28 7.38
CA ARG A 9 6.92 -11.51 6.85
C ARG A 9 8.14 -11.55 7.80
N SER A 10 7.95 -11.73 9.11
CA SER A 10 9.08 -11.82 10.05
C SER A 10 9.87 -13.12 9.92
N ASP A 11 9.24 -14.23 9.51
CA ASP A 11 9.96 -15.46 9.15
C ASP A 11 10.92 -15.22 7.98
N MET A 12 10.59 -14.23 7.15
CA MET A 12 11.33 -13.86 5.95
C MET A 12 12.29 -12.68 6.13
N ILE A 13 12.45 -12.17 7.35
CA ILE A 13 13.13 -10.91 7.65
C ILE A 13 14.62 -10.86 7.22
N SER A 14 15.24 -12.03 7.09
CA SER A 14 16.63 -12.19 6.63
C SER A 14 16.79 -12.19 5.10
N CYS A 15 15.70 -12.40 4.35
CA CYS A 15 15.73 -12.49 2.90
C CYS A 15 15.89 -11.11 2.25
N LEU A 16 16.69 -11.04 1.19
CA LEU A 16 16.97 -9.79 0.47
C LEU A 16 16.07 -9.56 -0.75
N LEU A 17 15.21 -10.52 -1.11
CA LEU A 17 14.35 -10.48 -2.30
C LEU A 17 15.13 -10.12 -3.60
N CYS A 18 16.19 -10.86 -3.87
CA CYS A 18 17.11 -10.59 -4.98
C CYS A 18 16.40 -10.62 -6.35
N LEU A 19 16.84 -9.75 -7.27
CA LEU A 19 16.41 -9.73 -8.68
C LEU A 19 16.83 -11.01 -9.41
N ASP A 20 18.08 -11.45 -9.20
CA ASP A 20 18.64 -12.70 -9.72
C ASP A 20 19.03 -13.59 -8.52
N PRO A 21 18.09 -14.38 -7.97
CA PRO A 21 18.31 -15.06 -6.70
C PRO A 21 19.20 -16.31 -6.84
N PRO A 22 20.40 -16.32 -6.22
CA PRO A 22 21.32 -17.47 -6.33
C PRO A 22 20.76 -18.74 -5.68
N CYS A 23 19.86 -18.60 -4.72
CA CYS A 23 19.19 -19.74 -4.09
C CYS A 23 18.28 -20.50 -5.06
N SER A 24 17.69 -19.81 -6.04
CA SER A 24 16.87 -20.44 -7.08
C SER A 24 17.71 -21.06 -8.18
N GLU A 25 18.80 -20.41 -8.59
CA GLU A 25 19.77 -21.02 -9.52
C GLU A 25 20.39 -22.30 -8.93
N ALA A 26 20.66 -22.30 -7.62
CA ALA A 26 21.17 -23.47 -6.90
C ALA A 26 20.13 -24.57 -6.65
N CYS A 27 18.85 -24.35 -6.96
CA CYS A 27 17.77 -25.28 -6.64
C CYS A 27 17.36 -26.13 -7.87
N PRO A 28 17.65 -27.43 -7.90
CA PRO A 28 17.25 -28.29 -9.02
C PRO A 28 15.77 -28.69 -9.00
N LYS A 29 15.02 -28.32 -7.95
CA LYS A 29 13.66 -28.80 -7.67
C LYS A 29 12.58 -27.72 -7.80
N GLY A 30 12.95 -26.47 -8.09
CA GLY A 30 11.99 -25.37 -8.19
C GLY A 30 12.60 -24.02 -7.84
N ASP A 31 11.75 -23.04 -7.54
CA ASP A 31 12.13 -21.65 -7.33
C ASP A 31 11.88 -21.21 -5.87
N PRO A 32 12.83 -21.47 -4.94
CA PRO A 32 12.70 -21.05 -3.55
C PRO A 32 12.50 -19.54 -3.43
N ALA A 33 13.20 -18.70 -4.21
CA ALA A 33 13.05 -17.25 -4.12
C ALA A 33 11.62 -16.79 -4.41
N LYS A 34 10.94 -17.39 -5.42
CA LYS A 34 9.52 -17.11 -5.68
C LYS A 34 8.63 -17.48 -4.50
N MET A 35 8.90 -18.61 -3.83
CA MET A 35 8.13 -19.02 -2.64
C MET A 35 8.33 -18.03 -1.48
N LEU A 36 9.59 -17.67 -1.21
CA LEU A 36 9.96 -16.69 -0.20
C LEU A 36 9.34 -15.30 -0.48
N LYS A 37 9.34 -14.88 -1.75
CA LYS A 37 8.69 -13.64 -2.21
C LYS A 37 7.18 -13.69 -1.97
N ASN A 38 6.52 -14.80 -2.31
CA ASN A 38 5.10 -14.96 -2.03
C ASN A 38 4.81 -14.86 -0.52
N VAL A 39 5.58 -15.51 0.35
CA VAL A 39 5.41 -15.36 1.81
C VAL A 39 5.61 -13.91 2.26
N TRP A 40 6.61 -13.20 1.72
CA TRP A 40 6.86 -11.78 2.04
C TRP A 40 5.69 -10.85 1.70
N PHE A 41 4.92 -11.18 0.66
CA PHE A 41 3.76 -10.39 0.19
C PHE A 41 2.42 -11.05 0.53
N ASP A 42 2.35 -11.76 1.67
CA ASP A 42 1.13 -12.35 2.24
C ASP A 42 0.45 -13.42 1.37
N ASN A 43 1.21 -14.12 0.54
CA ASN A 43 0.75 -15.16 -0.39
C ASN A 43 1.23 -16.57 0.00
N GLN A 44 1.24 -16.90 1.30
CA GLN A 44 1.69 -18.21 1.78
C GLN A 44 0.89 -19.39 1.17
N ASP A 45 -0.42 -19.24 0.97
CA ASP A 45 -1.26 -20.31 0.44
C ASP A 45 -0.89 -20.59 -1.03
N ILE A 46 -0.70 -19.53 -1.83
CA ILE A 46 -0.22 -19.64 -3.22
C ILE A 46 1.18 -20.26 -3.26
N ALA A 47 2.08 -19.87 -2.35
CA ALA A 47 3.39 -20.49 -2.24
C ALA A 47 3.28 -21.99 -1.93
N ALA A 48 2.46 -22.37 -0.96
CA ALA A 48 2.25 -23.75 -0.55
C ALA A 48 1.61 -24.60 -1.65
N MET A 49 0.62 -24.07 -2.37
CA MET A 49 -0.05 -24.75 -3.48
C MET A 49 0.84 -24.91 -4.70
N SER A 50 1.81 -24.01 -4.90
CA SER A 50 2.82 -24.12 -5.96
C SER A 50 3.86 -25.23 -5.72
N LEU A 51 3.98 -25.74 -4.49
CA LEU A 51 4.88 -26.85 -4.19
C LEU A 51 4.32 -28.18 -4.75
N PRO A 52 5.18 -29.19 -5.00
CA PRO A 52 4.69 -30.55 -5.19
C PRO A 52 3.95 -31.05 -3.94
N GLY A 53 3.08 -32.05 -4.10
CA GLY A 53 2.28 -32.61 -2.99
C GLY A 53 3.09 -33.31 -1.89
N ILE A 54 4.41 -33.45 -2.06
CA ILE A 54 5.34 -33.95 -1.06
C ILE A 54 6.42 -32.88 -0.86
N ASN A 55 6.83 -32.64 0.39
CA ASN A 55 7.87 -31.68 0.73
C ASN A 55 9.16 -31.91 -0.12
N PRO A 56 9.51 -30.98 -1.03
CA PRO A 56 10.64 -31.16 -1.94
C PRO A 56 11.99 -31.09 -1.24
N CYS A 57 12.03 -30.54 -0.03
CA CYS A 57 13.22 -30.33 0.77
C CYS A 57 13.56 -31.49 1.71
N VAL A 58 12.69 -32.49 1.86
CA VAL A 58 12.98 -33.71 2.64
C VAL A 58 14.20 -34.41 2.03
N LYS A 59 15.22 -34.66 2.87
CA LYS A 59 16.51 -35.25 2.46
C LYS A 59 17.14 -34.56 1.23
N CYS A 60 16.92 -33.26 1.09
CA CYS A 60 17.48 -32.46 0.01
C CYS A 60 18.83 -31.86 0.43
N ASP A 61 19.84 -32.03 -0.43
CA ASP A 61 21.21 -31.51 -0.28
C ASP A 61 21.50 -30.29 -1.19
N ALA A 62 20.45 -29.74 -1.84
CA ALA A 62 20.60 -28.55 -2.66
C ALA A 62 21.19 -27.38 -1.84
N PRO A 63 22.21 -26.68 -2.35
CA PRO A 63 22.94 -25.68 -1.56
C PRO A 63 22.23 -24.32 -1.51
N CYS A 64 20.89 -24.25 -1.57
CA CYS A 64 20.12 -23.00 -1.65
C CYS A 64 20.49 -21.98 -0.55
N GLU A 65 20.63 -22.44 0.70
CA GLU A 65 21.00 -21.58 1.84
C GLU A 65 22.48 -21.18 1.80
N LYS A 66 23.36 -22.07 1.30
CA LYS A 66 24.79 -21.77 1.12
C LYS A 66 25.04 -20.81 -0.04
N ALA A 67 24.22 -20.87 -1.08
CA ALA A 67 24.27 -19.97 -2.23
C ALA A 67 23.69 -18.59 -1.91
N CYS A 68 22.86 -18.48 -0.85
CA CYS A 68 22.25 -17.22 -0.46
C CYS A 68 23.33 -16.18 -0.10
N ILE A 69 23.27 -15.02 -0.75
CA ILE A 69 24.21 -13.91 -0.52
C ILE A 69 23.86 -13.07 0.72
N SER A 70 22.73 -13.36 1.38
CA SER A 70 22.39 -12.67 2.62
C SER A 70 23.41 -13.04 3.69
N LYS A 71 23.98 -12.02 4.35
CA LYS A 71 24.81 -12.22 5.54
C LYS A 71 23.98 -12.64 6.75
N ARG A 72 22.65 -12.57 6.65
CA ARG A 72 21.72 -13.05 7.65
C ARG A 72 21.31 -14.47 7.28
N ASN A 73 21.13 -15.32 8.29
CA ASN A 73 20.73 -16.70 8.07
C ASN A 73 19.27 -16.75 7.54
N VAL A 74 19.10 -17.08 6.25
CA VAL A 74 17.78 -17.30 5.62
C VAL A 74 17.45 -18.78 5.69
N GLN A 75 16.42 -19.12 6.46
CA GLN A 75 16.03 -20.50 6.73
C GLN A 75 15.14 -21.09 5.62
N ILE A 76 15.64 -21.09 4.37
CA ILE A 76 14.89 -21.51 3.17
C ILE A 76 14.27 -22.90 3.37
N LYS A 77 15.05 -23.88 3.83
CA LYS A 77 14.59 -25.27 3.98
C LYS A 77 13.47 -25.37 5.01
N ASN A 78 13.58 -24.63 6.12
CA ASN A 78 12.56 -24.58 7.15
C ASN A 78 11.26 -23.97 6.62
N ILE A 79 11.35 -22.84 5.90
CA ILE A 79 10.19 -22.15 5.35
C ILE A 79 9.45 -23.02 4.33
N ILE A 80 10.17 -23.67 3.40
CA ILE A 80 9.55 -24.59 2.43
C ILE A 80 8.91 -25.80 3.14
N THR A 81 9.54 -26.31 4.19
CA THR A 81 8.98 -27.41 4.99
C THR A 81 7.67 -26.99 5.65
N ARG A 82 7.62 -25.80 6.28
CA ARG A 82 6.39 -25.28 6.89
C ARG A 82 5.29 -25.01 5.85
N LEU A 83 5.64 -24.48 4.68
CA LEU A 83 4.68 -24.33 3.58
C LEU A 83 4.06 -25.67 3.17
N SER A 84 4.89 -26.72 3.03
CA SER A 84 4.43 -28.06 2.67
C SER A 84 3.59 -28.73 3.77
N ASP A 85 4.06 -28.66 5.01
CA ASP A 85 3.58 -29.55 6.08
C ASP A 85 2.55 -28.88 6.99
N GLU A 86 2.52 -27.53 7.03
CA GLU A 86 1.61 -26.77 7.89
C GLU A 86 0.60 -25.91 7.10
N VAL A 87 1.00 -25.34 5.95
CA VAL A 87 0.12 -24.44 5.16
C VAL A 87 -0.68 -25.21 4.11
N ARG A 88 -0.02 -26.00 3.25
CA ARG A 88 -0.68 -26.74 2.17
C ARG A 88 -1.85 -27.61 2.64
N PRO A 89 -1.76 -28.36 3.76
CA PRO A 89 -2.86 -29.24 4.19
C PRO A 89 -4.13 -28.51 4.63
N VAL A 90 -4.03 -27.20 4.89
CA VAL A 90 -5.16 -26.36 5.32
C VAL A 90 -5.55 -25.31 4.28
N ALA A 91 -4.89 -25.29 3.12
CA ALA A 91 -5.26 -24.43 2.00
C ALA A 91 -6.61 -24.88 1.43
N GLU A 92 -7.50 -23.92 1.19
CA GLU A 92 -8.92 -24.20 0.91
C GLU A 92 -9.23 -24.40 -0.58
N ILE A 93 -8.42 -23.80 -1.45
CA ILE A 93 -8.61 -23.85 -2.91
C ILE A 93 -7.28 -24.04 -3.63
N GLU A 94 -7.35 -24.54 -4.86
CA GLU A 94 -6.25 -24.50 -5.81
C GLU A 94 -5.98 -23.07 -6.30
N ILE A 95 -4.80 -22.82 -6.86
CA ILE A 95 -4.46 -21.52 -7.44
C ILE A 95 -5.38 -21.26 -8.65
N PRO A 96 -6.18 -20.18 -8.65
CA PRO A 96 -7.08 -19.91 -9.77
C PRO A 96 -6.31 -19.61 -11.06
N GLU A 97 -6.68 -20.28 -12.15
CA GLU A 97 -6.03 -20.09 -13.47
C GLU A 97 -6.49 -18.82 -14.19
N ASN A 98 -7.67 -18.29 -13.86
CA ASN A 98 -8.28 -17.13 -14.50
C ASN A 98 -8.30 -15.93 -13.55
N GLU A 99 -7.97 -14.75 -14.07
CA GLU A 99 -7.94 -13.47 -13.35
C GLU A 99 -9.12 -12.56 -13.71
N SER A 100 -10.17 -13.07 -14.37
CA SER A 100 -11.30 -12.23 -14.83
C SER A 100 -12.01 -11.48 -13.70
N ALA A 101 -11.95 -11.99 -12.47
CA ALA A 101 -12.52 -11.32 -11.30
C ALA A 101 -11.79 -10.02 -10.95
N LEU A 102 -10.55 -9.82 -11.41
CA LEU A 102 -9.79 -8.59 -11.19
C LEU A 102 -10.21 -7.45 -12.13
N LYS A 103 -10.91 -7.74 -13.23
CA LYS A 103 -11.26 -6.73 -14.24
C LYS A 103 -12.16 -5.66 -13.64
N CYS A 104 -11.80 -4.40 -13.83
CA CYS A 104 -12.56 -3.25 -13.36
C CYS A 104 -12.51 -2.10 -14.37
N ASP A 105 -12.81 -0.89 -13.93
CA ASP A 105 -12.69 0.33 -14.71
C ASP A 105 -12.36 1.51 -13.80
N ILE A 106 -11.97 2.63 -14.41
CA ILE A 106 -11.84 3.94 -13.78
C ILE A 106 -12.72 4.92 -14.56
N CYS A 107 -13.92 5.16 -14.04
CA CYS A 107 -14.93 6.04 -14.67
C CYS A 107 -15.26 5.64 -16.12
N GLY A 108 -15.43 4.34 -16.35
CA GLY A 108 -15.78 3.77 -17.67
C GLY A 108 -14.60 3.37 -18.54
N VAL A 109 -13.35 3.74 -18.20
CA VAL A 109 -12.15 3.28 -18.91
C VAL A 109 -11.75 1.89 -18.39
N PRO A 110 -11.78 0.82 -19.22
CA PRO A 110 -11.54 -0.54 -18.75
C PRO A 110 -10.13 -0.77 -18.21
N LEU A 111 -10.05 -1.57 -17.14
CA LEU A 111 -8.79 -2.03 -16.55
C LEU A 111 -8.75 -3.56 -16.49
N GLU A 112 -7.60 -4.13 -16.88
CA GLU A 112 -7.36 -5.58 -16.79
C GLU A 112 -7.30 -6.06 -15.33
N ASN A 113 -6.90 -5.18 -14.41
CA ASN A 113 -6.83 -5.40 -12.97
C ASN A 113 -6.82 -4.02 -12.26
N PRO A 114 -7.04 -3.93 -10.94
CA PRO A 114 -7.24 -2.64 -10.28
C PRO A 114 -5.95 -1.86 -9.97
N PHE A 115 -4.79 -2.35 -10.38
CA PHE A 115 -3.49 -1.80 -9.97
C PHE A 115 -2.88 -0.89 -11.03
N LEU A 116 -2.58 0.33 -10.62
CA LEU A 116 -1.97 1.40 -11.42
C LEU A 116 -0.68 1.88 -10.75
N LEU A 117 0.29 2.32 -11.53
CA LEU A 117 1.38 3.13 -10.96
C LEU A 117 0.84 4.50 -10.56
N SER A 118 1.26 5.03 -9.41
CA SER A 118 0.95 6.42 -9.02
C SER A 118 1.94 7.40 -9.65
N SER A 119 1.45 8.60 -10.00
CA SER A 119 2.29 9.71 -10.47
C SER A 119 3.42 10.00 -9.50
N SER A 120 4.63 9.64 -9.92
CA SER A 120 5.87 9.70 -9.14
C SER A 120 7.07 9.32 -10.03
N VAL A 121 8.26 9.15 -9.43
CA VAL A 121 9.43 8.65 -10.16
C VAL A 121 9.19 7.36 -10.92
N VAL A 122 8.28 6.48 -10.46
CA VAL A 122 8.11 5.15 -11.04
C VAL A 122 7.40 5.17 -12.41
N SER A 123 6.96 6.34 -12.88
CA SER A 123 6.19 6.52 -14.11
C SER A 123 6.56 7.82 -14.85
N SER A 124 7.86 8.15 -14.93
CA SER A 124 8.35 9.41 -15.54
C SER A 124 8.88 9.27 -16.97
N THR A 125 9.18 8.06 -17.44
CA THR A 125 9.77 7.84 -18.77
C THR A 125 9.06 6.74 -19.54
N TYR A 126 9.26 6.70 -20.87
CA TYR A 126 8.76 5.62 -21.72
C TYR A 126 9.21 4.24 -21.20
N ASP A 127 10.51 4.06 -20.94
CA ASP A 127 11.07 2.76 -20.55
C ASP A 127 10.50 2.27 -19.21
N MET A 128 10.26 3.20 -18.27
CA MET A 128 9.68 2.87 -16.98
C MET A 128 8.23 2.38 -17.11
N CYS A 129 7.41 3.12 -17.85
CA CYS A 129 6.02 2.73 -18.10
C CYS A 129 5.93 1.44 -18.94
N ALA A 130 6.75 1.29 -19.98
CA ALA A 130 6.79 0.09 -20.82
C ALA A 130 7.14 -1.16 -19.99
N ARG A 131 8.18 -1.09 -19.15
CA ARG A 131 8.54 -2.20 -18.25
C ARG A 131 7.44 -2.55 -17.24
N ALA A 132 6.71 -1.55 -16.75
CA ALA A 132 5.57 -1.80 -15.87
C ALA A 132 4.40 -2.46 -16.62
N PHE A 133 4.12 -2.02 -17.85
CA PHE A 133 3.09 -2.62 -18.69
C PHE A 133 3.42 -4.06 -19.07
N ASP A 134 4.67 -4.34 -19.43
CA ASP A 134 5.18 -5.69 -19.68
C ASP A 134 5.06 -6.58 -18.44
N ALA A 135 5.31 -6.03 -17.25
CA ALA A 135 5.14 -6.75 -15.98
C ALA A 135 3.67 -7.05 -15.63
N GLY A 136 2.70 -6.37 -16.25
CA GLY A 136 1.27 -6.64 -16.05
C GLY A 136 0.47 -5.58 -15.29
N TRP A 137 1.04 -4.40 -15.05
CA TRP A 137 0.27 -3.25 -14.54
C TRP A 137 -0.83 -2.88 -15.54
N ALA A 138 -2.03 -2.51 -15.04
CA ALA A 138 -3.16 -2.15 -15.92
C ALA A 138 -2.97 -0.76 -16.57
N GLY A 139 -2.20 0.09 -15.91
CA GLY A 139 -1.94 1.45 -16.37
C GLY A 139 -0.97 2.18 -15.45
N ALA A 140 -0.65 3.41 -15.83
CA ALA A 140 0.24 4.28 -15.09
C ALA A 140 -0.34 5.70 -15.03
N CYS A 141 -0.44 6.23 -13.82
CA CYS A 141 -0.55 7.66 -13.62
C CYS A 141 0.85 8.25 -13.82
N PHE A 142 1.04 8.97 -14.91
CA PHE A 142 2.33 9.50 -15.35
C PHE A 142 2.79 10.63 -14.44
N LYS A 143 4.10 10.82 -14.29
CA LYS A 143 4.69 11.91 -13.49
C LYS A 143 4.06 13.26 -13.86
N THR A 144 3.74 14.07 -12.85
CA THR A 144 2.99 15.33 -13.04
C THR A 144 3.65 16.26 -14.05
N ILE A 145 2.94 16.55 -15.14
CA ILE A 145 3.36 17.41 -16.24
C ILE A 145 3.00 18.86 -15.93
N CYS A 146 3.94 19.76 -16.21
CA CYS A 146 3.76 21.20 -16.07
C CYS A 146 4.56 21.96 -17.13
N SER A 147 4.28 23.25 -17.29
CA SER A 147 5.00 24.13 -18.23
C SER A 147 6.27 24.76 -17.64
N PHE A 148 6.59 24.48 -16.37
CA PHE A 148 7.76 25.02 -15.69
C PHE A 148 9.05 24.32 -16.10
N ASP A 149 10.16 25.06 -16.04
CA ASP A 149 11.49 24.47 -16.04
C ASP A 149 11.86 24.02 -14.62
N ILE A 150 11.93 22.71 -14.40
CA ILE A 150 12.10 22.10 -13.07
C ILE A 150 13.57 21.76 -12.84
N HIS A 151 14.12 22.22 -11.72
CA HIS A 151 15.49 21.91 -11.31
C HIS A 151 15.51 21.22 -9.95
N GLU A 152 15.70 19.90 -9.99
CA GLU A 152 15.67 19.05 -8.80
C GLU A 152 16.87 19.27 -7.87
N ALA A 153 16.60 19.17 -6.58
CA ALA A 153 17.64 19.16 -5.57
C ALA A 153 18.31 17.77 -5.46
N SER A 154 19.55 17.73 -4.95
CA SER A 154 20.26 16.48 -4.69
C SER A 154 21.12 16.58 -3.42
N PRO A 155 21.02 15.61 -2.47
CA PRO A 155 20.07 14.48 -2.46
C PRO A 155 18.64 14.92 -2.17
N ARG A 156 17.64 14.12 -2.60
CA ARG A 156 16.21 14.43 -2.45
C ARG A 156 15.36 13.38 -1.73
N PHE A 157 15.98 12.30 -1.27
CA PHE A 157 15.30 11.22 -0.55
C PHE A 157 15.93 10.94 0.80
N SER A 158 15.08 10.61 1.77
CA SER A 158 15.46 10.11 3.07
C SER A 158 14.42 9.08 3.53
N ALA A 159 14.78 8.22 4.48
CA ALA A 159 13.89 7.15 4.91
C ALA A 159 14.02 6.87 6.40
N ILE A 160 12.93 6.38 6.99
CA ILE A 160 12.92 5.67 8.26
C ILE A 160 12.98 4.18 7.91
N SER A 161 14.03 3.51 8.37
CA SER A 161 14.26 2.09 8.11
C SER A 161 13.85 1.26 9.33
N GLY A 162 13.31 0.08 9.08
CA GLY A 162 13.13 -0.94 10.11
C GLY A 162 14.44 -1.68 10.42
N ASP A 163 14.40 -2.51 11.46
CA ASP A 163 15.59 -3.24 11.96
C ASP A 163 16.22 -4.19 10.92
N ASN A 164 15.44 -4.58 9.91
CA ASN A 164 15.89 -5.40 8.79
C ASN A 164 16.42 -4.59 7.59
N GLY A 165 16.39 -3.26 7.65
CA GLY A 165 16.75 -2.37 6.55
C GLY A 165 15.63 -2.13 5.53
N SER A 166 14.42 -2.63 5.76
CA SER A 166 13.26 -2.27 4.93
C SER A 166 12.84 -0.84 5.19
N ILE A 167 12.36 -0.15 4.17
CA ILE A 167 11.84 1.21 4.30
C ILE A 167 10.46 1.13 4.97
N ILE A 168 10.33 1.68 6.18
CA ILE A 168 9.04 1.84 6.87
C ILE A 168 8.36 3.14 6.40
N GLY A 169 9.17 4.18 6.24
CA GLY A 169 8.75 5.51 5.83
C GLY A 169 9.71 6.12 4.85
N PHE A 170 9.20 6.75 3.80
CA PHE A 170 9.99 7.34 2.74
C PHE A 170 9.62 8.81 2.56
N LYS A 171 10.59 9.70 2.74
CA LYS A 171 10.45 11.13 2.49
C LYS A 171 11.13 11.52 1.18
N ASN A 172 10.42 12.32 0.39
CA ASN A 172 10.96 12.98 -0.77
C ASN A 172 10.80 14.51 -0.69
N ILE A 173 11.70 15.23 -1.33
CA ILE A 173 11.58 16.65 -1.65
C ILE A 173 11.56 16.87 -3.17
N GLU A 174 11.13 15.85 -3.91
CA GLU A 174 11.07 15.87 -5.37
C GLU A 174 9.89 16.72 -5.84
N GLN A 175 10.07 17.41 -6.97
CA GLN A 175 9.09 18.28 -7.60
C GLN A 175 8.33 17.52 -8.72
N LEU A 176 8.08 18.17 -9.85
CA LEU A 176 7.25 17.72 -10.96
C LEU A 176 8.10 16.98 -12.01
N SER A 177 7.56 16.75 -13.20
CA SER A 177 8.33 16.20 -14.33
C SER A 177 9.47 17.14 -14.72
N ASP A 178 10.66 16.60 -14.96
CA ASP A 178 11.81 17.30 -15.54
C ASP A 178 11.83 17.26 -17.08
N HIS A 179 10.97 16.45 -17.69
CA HIS A 179 10.70 16.51 -19.14
C HIS A 179 9.79 17.68 -19.49
N SER A 180 10.05 18.29 -20.65
CA SER A 180 9.16 19.27 -21.25
C SER A 180 7.79 18.67 -21.62
N VAL A 181 6.79 19.53 -21.78
CA VAL A 181 5.44 19.11 -22.20
C VAL A 181 5.48 18.33 -23.52
N SER A 182 6.26 18.77 -24.50
CA SER A 182 6.35 18.12 -25.82
C SER A 182 7.00 16.73 -25.75
N GLU A 183 8.03 16.55 -24.91
CA GLU A 183 8.66 15.25 -24.66
C GLU A 183 7.68 14.27 -24.02
N ASN A 184 6.90 14.74 -23.03
CA ASN A 184 5.85 13.93 -22.40
C ASN A 184 4.78 13.49 -23.42
N MET A 185 4.38 14.37 -24.33
CA MET A 185 3.41 14.03 -25.39
C MET A 185 3.98 13.00 -26.39
N GLU A 186 5.25 13.09 -26.74
CA GLU A 186 5.92 12.07 -27.55
C GLU A 186 5.96 10.70 -26.84
N ILE A 187 6.20 10.70 -25.52
CA ILE A 187 6.14 9.48 -24.70
C ILE A 187 4.73 8.87 -24.74
N PHE A 188 3.67 9.67 -24.58
CA PHE A 188 2.28 9.18 -24.64
C PHE A 188 1.95 8.54 -25.99
N ARG A 189 2.29 9.22 -27.09
CA ARG A 189 2.08 8.68 -28.45
C ARG A 189 2.81 7.35 -28.65
N LYS A 190 4.06 7.23 -28.16
CA LYS A 190 4.82 5.97 -28.21
C LYS A 190 4.21 4.87 -27.34
N LEU A 191 3.81 5.20 -26.10
CA LEU A 191 3.19 4.24 -25.19
C LEU A 191 1.87 3.73 -25.77
N LYS A 192 0.96 4.59 -26.24
CA LYS A 192 -0.30 4.15 -26.85
C LYS A 192 -0.11 3.38 -28.15
N LYS A 193 0.92 3.69 -28.95
CA LYS A 193 1.27 2.90 -30.13
C LYS A 193 1.68 1.47 -29.77
N ASN A 194 2.52 1.31 -28.74
CA ASN A 194 3.10 0.02 -28.38
C ASN A 194 2.23 -0.79 -27.40
N TYR A 195 1.41 -0.09 -26.61
CA TYR A 195 0.56 -0.63 -25.55
C TYR A 195 -0.86 -0.04 -25.63
N PRO A 196 -1.62 -0.28 -26.72
CA PRO A 196 -2.91 0.39 -26.97
C PRO A 196 -3.96 0.11 -25.88
N ASN A 197 -3.89 -1.05 -25.23
CA ASN A 197 -4.84 -1.48 -24.20
C ASN A 197 -4.46 -0.99 -22.79
N LYS A 198 -3.27 -0.40 -22.61
CA LYS A 198 -2.82 0.10 -21.30
C LYS A 198 -3.32 1.51 -21.09
N VAL A 199 -3.68 1.80 -19.86
CA VAL A 199 -4.24 3.08 -19.45
C VAL A 199 -3.14 4.07 -19.09
N ILE A 200 -3.19 5.26 -19.67
CA ILE A 200 -2.36 6.40 -19.30
C ILE A 200 -3.22 7.43 -18.57
N LEU A 201 -2.96 7.61 -17.28
CA LEU A 201 -3.48 8.73 -16.50
C LEU A 201 -2.47 9.87 -16.55
N ALA A 202 -2.80 10.95 -17.23
CA ALA A 202 -1.92 12.11 -17.29
C ALA A 202 -2.06 12.95 -16.01
N SER A 203 -1.10 12.86 -15.10
CA SER A 203 -1.05 13.80 -13.99
C SER A 203 -0.59 15.15 -14.50
N ILE A 204 -1.33 16.22 -14.22
CA ILE A 204 -0.99 17.58 -14.66
C ILE A 204 -1.06 18.59 -13.52
N MET A 205 -0.34 19.69 -13.69
CA MET A 205 -0.39 20.84 -12.79
C MET A 205 -0.18 22.14 -13.56
N GLY A 206 -1.16 23.04 -13.49
CA GLY A 206 -1.10 24.39 -14.05
C GLY A 206 -1.15 25.48 -12.98
N GLN A 207 -0.74 26.70 -13.33
CA GLN A 207 -0.77 27.89 -12.45
C GLN A 207 -2.12 28.59 -12.43
N ASN A 208 -2.83 28.52 -13.56
CA ASN A 208 -4.06 29.25 -13.81
C ASN A 208 -4.98 28.42 -14.70
N GLU A 209 -6.23 28.84 -14.84
CA GLU A 209 -7.24 28.09 -15.60
C GLU A 209 -6.82 27.79 -17.05
N ALA A 210 -6.16 28.73 -17.73
CA ALA A 210 -5.72 28.54 -19.11
C ALA A 210 -4.64 27.46 -19.23
N GLU A 211 -3.72 27.37 -18.27
CA GLU A 211 -2.72 26.29 -18.24
C GLU A 211 -3.35 24.93 -17.94
N TRP A 212 -4.27 24.86 -16.97
CA TRP A 212 -5.00 23.62 -16.69
C TRP A 212 -5.80 23.13 -17.91
N GLU A 213 -6.48 24.04 -18.61
CA GLU A 213 -7.20 23.75 -19.85
C GLU A 213 -6.26 23.26 -20.96
N SER A 214 -5.16 23.99 -21.20
CA SER A 214 -4.20 23.67 -22.25
C SER A 214 -3.53 22.30 -22.03
N LEU A 215 -3.08 22.04 -20.80
CA LEU A 215 -2.43 20.77 -20.44
C LEU A 215 -3.39 19.58 -20.54
N ALA A 216 -4.61 19.71 -20.03
CA ALA A 216 -5.61 18.64 -20.09
C ALA A 216 -5.94 18.28 -21.54
N LYS A 217 -6.24 19.28 -22.36
CA LYS A 217 -6.52 19.10 -23.80
C LYS A 217 -5.35 18.44 -24.53
N LEU A 218 -4.12 18.93 -24.31
CA LEU A 218 -2.95 18.40 -24.99
C LEU A 218 -2.67 16.94 -24.61
N CYS A 219 -2.85 16.59 -23.34
CA CYS A 219 -2.71 15.21 -22.87
C CYS A 219 -3.72 14.28 -23.56
N GLU A 220 -4.99 14.67 -23.65
CA GLU A 220 -6.03 13.90 -24.35
C GLU A 220 -5.69 13.75 -25.84
N GLU A 221 -5.33 14.83 -26.53
CA GLU A 221 -4.97 14.81 -27.97
C GLU A 221 -3.78 13.89 -28.29
N ASN A 222 -2.93 13.60 -27.30
CA ASN A 222 -1.77 12.73 -27.45
C ASN A 222 -1.96 11.32 -26.85
N GLY A 223 -3.17 10.99 -26.43
CA GLY A 223 -3.57 9.62 -26.07
C GLY A 223 -3.62 9.31 -24.58
N ALA A 224 -3.71 10.32 -23.71
CA ALA A 224 -4.12 10.07 -22.32
C ALA A 224 -5.55 9.50 -22.29
N ASP A 225 -5.78 8.51 -21.42
CA ASP A 225 -7.10 7.89 -21.25
C ASP A 225 -7.90 8.53 -20.10
N ALA A 226 -7.21 9.22 -19.18
CA ALA A 226 -7.80 10.07 -18.15
C ALA A 226 -6.79 11.12 -17.68
N ILE A 227 -7.26 12.15 -16.98
CA ILE A 227 -6.46 13.23 -16.40
C ILE A 227 -6.48 13.12 -14.87
N GLU A 228 -5.35 13.31 -14.20
CA GLU A 228 -5.25 13.47 -12.74
C GLU A 228 -4.73 14.86 -12.38
N LEU A 229 -5.59 15.69 -11.80
CA LEU A 229 -5.25 17.05 -11.37
C LEU A 229 -4.50 17.00 -10.04
N ASN A 230 -3.21 17.33 -10.06
CA ASN A 230 -2.39 17.32 -8.86
C ASN A 230 -2.56 18.62 -8.06
N PHE A 231 -3.55 18.64 -7.16
CA PHE A 231 -3.76 19.74 -6.20
C PHE A 231 -2.91 19.62 -4.94
N SER A 232 -1.89 18.77 -4.93
CA SER A 232 -1.35 18.23 -3.69
C SER A 232 0.18 18.20 -3.60
N CYS A 233 0.91 18.71 -4.58
CA CYS A 233 2.38 18.75 -4.54
C CYS A 233 2.88 19.57 -3.31
N PRO A 234 3.50 18.94 -2.29
CA PRO A 234 3.89 19.63 -1.07
C PRO A 234 5.27 20.31 -1.16
N ASN A 235 5.99 20.10 -2.27
CA ASN A 235 7.39 20.48 -2.45
C ASN A 235 7.58 21.65 -3.43
N MET A 236 6.49 22.36 -3.76
CA MET A 236 6.55 23.52 -4.67
C MET A 236 7.23 24.71 -3.99
N GLN A 237 8.05 25.44 -4.74
CA GLN A 237 8.81 26.59 -4.24
C GLN A 237 8.04 27.91 -4.31
N GLU A 238 6.93 27.98 -5.07
CA GLU A 238 6.13 29.20 -5.23
C GLU A 238 4.87 29.14 -4.35
N ASP A 239 4.60 30.25 -3.65
CA ASP A 239 3.39 30.43 -2.84
C ASP A 239 2.13 30.32 -3.70
N GLY A 240 1.15 29.52 -3.27
CA GLY A 240 -0.14 29.37 -3.96
C GLY A 240 -0.21 28.26 -5.01
N LEU A 241 0.79 27.37 -5.06
CA LEU A 241 0.81 26.19 -5.93
C LEU A 241 0.81 24.87 -5.13
N GLY A 242 0.40 23.76 -5.75
CA GLY A 242 0.48 22.43 -5.14
C GLY A 242 -0.43 22.26 -3.92
N SER A 243 0.09 21.76 -2.79
CA SER A 243 -0.72 21.40 -1.61
C SER A 243 -1.49 22.55 -0.98
N ASP A 244 -1.11 23.80 -1.25
CA ASP A 244 -1.82 24.98 -0.76
C ASP A 244 -3.12 25.21 -1.56
N ILE A 245 -3.16 24.81 -2.83
CA ILE A 245 -4.39 24.76 -3.64
C ILE A 245 -5.34 23.69 -3.09
N GLY A 246 -4.83 22.48 -2.82
CA GLY A 246 -5.65 21.37 -2.33
C GLY A 246 -6.28 21.56 -0.95
N GLN A 247 -5.81 22.56 -0.19
CA GLN A 247 -6.40 22.97 1.09
C GLN A 247 -7.54 23.98 0.94
N LEU A 248 -7.73 24.54 -0.26
CA LEU A 248 -8.72 25.58 -0.56
C LEU A 248 -9.79 25.03 -1.52
N PRO A 249 -10.96 24.58 -0.99
CA PRO A 249 -12.01 23.97 -1.80
C PRO A 249 -12.43 24.81 -3.02
N GLU A 250 -12.46 26.14 -2.90
CA GLU A 250 -12.79 27.05 -3.99
C GLU A 250 -11.80 26.98 -5.17
N LEU A 251 -10.51 26.75 -4.90
CA LEU A 251 -9.51 26.58 -5.96
C LEU A 251 -9.59 25.18 -6.58
N VAL A 252 -9.85 24.16 -5.75
CA VAL A 252 -10.11 22.79 -6.23
C VAL A 252 -11.28 22.78 -7.20
N GLU A 253 -12.41 23.39 -6.84
CA GLU A 253 -13.58 23.50 -7.71
C GLU A 253 -13.26 24.27 -9.00
N ARG A 254 -12.60 25.42 -8.88
CA ARG A 254 -12.27 26.30 -10.01
C ARG A 254 -11.38 25.60 -11.03
N PHE A 255 -10.28 25.00 -10.61
CA PHE A 255 -9.32 24.37 -11.53
C PHE A 255 -9.81 23.02 -12.06
N THR A 256 -10.59 22.28 -11.27
CA THR A 256 -11.30 21.10 -11.78
C THR A 256 -12.24 21.48 -12.92
N LYS A 257 -13.02 22.54 -12.72
CA LYS A 257 -13.92 23.07 -13.75
C LYS A 257 -13.16 23.51 -15.00
N ALA A 258 -12.00 24.14 -14.85
CA ALA A 258 -11.16 24.53 -15.96
C ALA A 258 -10.71 23.31 -16.78
N ALA A 259 -10.05 22.34 -16.16
CA ALA A 259 -9.63 21.12 -16.85
C ALA A 259 -10.81 20.40 -17.53
N LYS A 260 -11.94 20.25 -16.83
CA LYS A 260 -13.12 19.56 -17.34
C LYS A 260 -13.76 20.24 -18.56
N ARG A 261 -13.66 21.57 -18.71
CA ARG A 261 -14.16 22.29 -19.91
C ARG A 261 -13.39 21.92 -21.19
N SER A 262 -12.14 21.47 -21.04
CA SER A 262 -11.21 21.29 -22.16
C SER A 262 -11.03 19.85 -22.60
N THR A 263 -11.68 18.90 -21.93
CA THR A 263 -11.45 17.47 -22.14
C THR A 263 -12.71 16.62 -22.04
N THR A 264 -12.77 15.51 -22.78
CA THR A 264 -13.91 14.57 -22.75
C THR A 264 -13.63 13.29 -21.96
N ILE A 265 -12.35 12.95 -21.78
CA ILE A 265 -11.92 11.82 -20.95
C ILE A 265 -12.15 12.11 -19.45
N PRO A 266 -12.17 11.07 -18.58
CA PRO A 266 -12.36 11.24 -17.15
C PRO A 266 -11.29 12.13 -16.50
N VAL A 267 -11.71 12.93 -15.51
CA VAL A 267 -10.86 13.85 -14.75
C VAL A 267 -10.94 13.51 -13.26
N PHE A 268 -9.78 13.25 -12.68
CA PHE A 268 -9.60 12.94 -11.26
C PHE A 268 -9.00 14.12 -10.52
N ALA A 269 -9.46 14.38 -9.29
CA ALA A 269 -8.80 15.32 -8.38
C ALA A 269 -7.91 14.58 -7.37
N LYS A 270 -6.60 14.82 -7.39
CA LYS A 270 -5.65 14.21 -6.43
C LYS A 270 -5.51 15.07 -5.18
N LEU A 271 -6.05 14.57 -4.06
CA LEU A 271 -6.19 15.35 -2.83
C LEU A 271 -5.02 15.17 -1.86
N THR A 272 -4.72 16.26 -1.14
CA THR A 272 -3.67 16.30 -0.13
C THR A 272 -4.19 15.79 1.22
N PRO A 273 -3.44 14.95 1.95
CA PRO A 273 -3.80 14.55 3.31
C PRO A 273 -3.42 15.60 4.37
N ASN A 274 -2.81 16.73 3.97
CA ASN A 274 -2.35 17.79 4.87
C ASN A 274 -3.52 18.71 5.29
N VAL A 275 -4.62 18.11 5.70
CA VAL A 275 -5.89 18.74 6.09
C VAL A 275 -6.50 17.98 7.26
N ALA A 276 -7.33 18.65 8.05
CA ALA A 276 -8.10 17.99 9.11
C ALA A 276 -9.16 17.05 8.51
N THR A 277 -9.90 17.52 7.51
CA THR A 277 -10.93 16.76 6.78
C THR A 277 -10.72 16.93 5.27
N MET A 278 -10.88 15.86 4.51
CA MET A 278 -10.67 15.84 3.05
C MET A 278 -11.98 16.06 2.29
N SER A 279 -13.12 15.75 2.90
CA SER A 279 -14.45 15.86 2.32
C SER A 279 -14.75 17.23 1.68
N PRO A 280 -14.42 18.39 2.28
CA PRO A 280 -14.68 19.68 1.65
C PRO A 280 -14.03 19.84 0.27
N ALA A 281 -12.77 19.40 0.13
CA ALA A 281 -12.04 19.45 -1.13
C ALA A 281 -12.59 18.42 -2.14
N ALA A 282 -12.95 17.22 -1.69
CA ALA A 282 -13.55 16.20 -2.55
C ALA A 282 -14.93 16.63 -3.09
N GLU A 283 -15.78 17.22 -2.25
CA GLU A 283 -17.06 17.78 -2.67
C GLU A 283 -16.89 18.97 -3.64
N ALA A 284 -15.85 19.77 -3.45
CA ALA A 284 -15.51 20.84 -4.38
C ALA A 284 -15.05 20.31 -5.74
N ALA A 285 -14.24 19.26 -5.77
CA ALA A 285 -13.88 18.57 -7.01
C ALA A 285 -15.12 18.05 -7.73
N LEU A 286 -16.06 17.42 -7.01
CA LEU A 286 -17.34 16.97 -7.57
C LEU A 286 -18.13 18.14 -8.19
N ARG A 287 -18.27 19.28 -7.49
CA ARG A 287 -18.94 20.48 -8.04
C ARG A 287 -18.22 21.06 -9.26
N GLY A 288 -16.89 20.92 -9.30
CA GLY A 288 -16.06 21.28 -10.45
C GLY A 288 -16.22 20.32 -11.64
N GLY A 289 -16.88 19.19 -11.47
CA GLY A 289 -17.14 18.20 -12.52
C GLY A 289 -16.09 17.09 -12.61
N ALA A 290 -15.32 16.83 -11.54
CA ALA A 290 -14.47 15.64 -11.49
C ALA A 290 -15.32 14.37 -11.60
N ASP A 291 -14.83 13.38 -12.35
CA ASP A 291 -15.43 12.06 -12.49
C ASP A 291 -14.95 11.08 -11.41
N GLY A 292 -13.83 11.41 -10.75
CA GLY A 292 -13.26 10.62 -9.67
C GLY A 292 -12.33 11.41 -8.75
N ILE A 293 -11.97 10.79 -7.63
CA ILE A 293 -11.03 11.31 -6.63
C ILE A 293 -9.82 10.39 -6.57
N ALA A 294 -8.62 10.94 -6.48
CA ALA A 294 -7.41 10.19 -6.16
C ALA A 294 -6.93 10.58 -4.75
N ALA A 295 -6.81 9.60 -3.85
CA ALA A 295 -6.52 9.86 -2.44
C ALA A 295 -5.61 8.78 -1.84
N ILE A 296 -4.50 9.09 -1.16
CA ILE A 296 -3.99 10.42 -0.78
C ILE A 296 -2.63 10.72 -1.43
N ASN A 297 -2.27 12.00 -1.56
CA ASN A 297 -0.87 12.37 -1.78
C ASN A 297 -0.03 12.18 -0.49
N THR A 298 1.22 12.62 -0.50
CA THR A 298 2.17 12.48 0.61
C THR A 298 1.89 13.44 1.77
N ILE A 299 2.32 13.03 2.97
CA ILE A 299 2.13 13.78 4.23
C ILE A 299 3.37 14.62 4.53
N LYS A 300 3.23 15.91 4.88
CA LYS A 300 4.35 16.79 5.25
C LYS A 300 5.11 16.22 6.45
N SER A 301 6.43 16.05 6.31
CA SER A 301 7.28 15.41 7.33
C SER A 301 8.74 15.86 7.33
N ILE A 302 9.43 15.49 8.41
CA ILE A 302 10.89 15.36 8.52
C ILE A 302 11.16 13.92 9.02
N THR A 303 12.10 13.21 8.42
CA THR A 303 12.40 11.80 8.79
C THR A 303 13.53 11.64 9.79
N GLY A 304 14.38 12.65 9.93
CA GLY A 304 15.56 12.60 10.77
C GLY A 304 16.21 13.96 10.88
N VAL A 305 17.00 14.14 11.94
CA VAL A 305 17.87 15.30 12.16
C VAL A 305 19.24 14.77 12.50
N ASN A 306 20.25 15.20 11.73
CA ASN A 306 21.62 14.79 11.96
C ASN A 306 22.12 15.41 13.28
N PRO A 307 22.62 14.62 14.26
CA PRO A 307 22.98 15.13 15.58
C PRO A 307 24.27 15.96 15.60
N TYR A 308 25.04 15.97 14.51
CA TYR A 308 26.30 16.71 14.40
C TYR A 308 26.15 18.01 13.60
N THR A 309 25.29 18.00 12.57
CA THR A 309 25.04 19.19 11.73
C THR A 309 23.74 19.91 12.08
N TYR A 310 22.86 19.28 12.87
CA TYR A 310 21.51 19.72 13.21
C TYR A 310 20.58 19.96 12.00
N ALA A 311 21.00 19.54 10.80
CA ALA A 311 20.19 19.61 9.60
C ALA A 311 19.24 18.42 9.52
N GLY A 312 18.04 18.65 8.99
CA GLY A 312 17.09 17.57 8.70
C GLY A 312 17.48 16.76 7.47
N ASP A 313 16.97 15.53 7.39
CA ASP A 313 17.19 14.67 6.22
C ASP A 313 16.05 14.81 5.17
N ALA A 314 16.33 14.72 3.87
CA ALA A 314 17.65 14.85 3.25
C ALA A 314 18.13 16.32 3.31
N SER A 315 19.45 16.52 3.44
CA SER A 315 20.06 17.84 3.48
C SER A 315 20.80 18.17 2.19
N VAL A 316 20.59 19.38 1.67
CA VAL A 316 21.26 19.94 0.50
C VAL A 316 22.06 21.15 0.96
N ARG A 317 23.40 21.04 0.92
CA ARG A 317 24.33 22.08 1.39
C ARG A 317 24.01 22.61 2.80
N GLY A 318 23.65 21.70 3.72
CA GLY A 318 23.35 22.01 5.11
C GLY A 318 21.93 22.55 5.37
N LYS A 319 21.08 22.64 4.33
CA LYS A 319 19.68 23.03 4.46
C LYS A 319 18.76 21.85 4.18
N SER A 320 17.62 21.83 4.83
CA SER A 320 16.58 20.82 4.62
C SER A 320 15.22 21.48 4.63
N VAL A 321 14.24 20.85 4.01
CA VAL A 321 12.85 21.30 4.01
C VAL A 321 11.92 20.19 4.47
N ILE A 322 10.75 20.59 4.94
CA ILE A 322 9.60 19.68 5.10
C ILE A 322 9.29 19.09 3.73
N GLY A 323 9.13 17.78 3.67
CA GLY A 323 8.90 17.05 2.41
C GLY A 323 7.78 16.02 2.53
N GLY A 324 7.44 15.40 1.41
CA GLY A 324 6.37 14.42 1.32
C GLY A 324 6.75 13.04 1.86
N TYR A 325 6.03 12.57 2.88
CA TYR A 325 6.13 11.24 3.48
C TYR A 325 5.20 10.24 2.79
N SER A 326 5.74 9.05 2.55
CA SER A 326 5.11 7.92 1.88
C SER A 326 5.63 6.60 2.49
N GLY A 327 5.27 5.46 1.91
CA GLY A 327 5.61 4.15 2.44
C GLY A 327 4.58 3.60 3.44
N ASN A 328 4.82 2.40 3.95
CA ASN A 328 3.87 1.64 4.76
C ASN A 328 3.35 2.43 5.98
N ALA A 329 4.19 3.27 6.59
CA ALA A 329 3.81 4.13 7.72
C ALA A 329 2.63 5.09 7.43
N VAL A 330 2.35 5.38 6.17
CA VAL A 330 1.24 6.27 5.77
C VAL A 330 -0.10 5.52 5.70
N LYS A 331 -0.08 4.19 5.55
CA LYS A 331 -1.29 3.37 5.35
C LYS A 331 -2.42 3.66 6.36
N PRO A 332 -2.17 3.72 7.70
CA PRO A 332 -3.26 3.99 8.65
C PRO A 332 -3.94 5.35 8.44
N ILE A 333 -3.18 6.35 8.02
CA ILE A 333 -3.68 7.71 7.75
C ILE A 333 -4.46 7.72 6.44
N ALA A 334 -3.98 7.02 5.42
CA ALA A 334 -4.68 6.86 4.15
C ALA A 334 -6.02 6.13 4.33
N LEU A 335 -6.06 5.02 5.08
CA LEU A 335 -7.30 4.30 5.39
C LEU A 335 -8.32 5.17 6.14
N ARG A 336 -7.85 6.04 7.04
CA ARG A 336 -8.71 7.02 7.72
C ARG A 336 -9.39 7.96 6.73
N PHE A 337 -8.67 8.48 5.74
CA PHE A 337 -9.26 9.32 4.70
C PHE A 337 -10.14 8.52 3.74
N MET A 338 -9.79 7.26 3.46
CA MET A 338 -10.64 6.39 2.66
C MET A 338 -12.00 6.16 3.32
N ALA A 339 -12.02 5.86 4.62
CA ALA A 339 -13.27 5.74 5.38
C ALA A 339 -14.06 7.06 5.41
N GLU A 340 -13.38 8.20 5.53
CA GLU A 340 -14.04 9.52 5.48
C GLU A 340 -14.74 9.74 4.14
N LEU A 341 -14.04 9.53 3.02
CA LEU A 341 -14.58 9.72 1.67
C LEU A 341 -15.67 8.70 1.34
N GLY A 342 -15.46 7.43 1.70
CA GLY A 342 -16.42 6.35 1.45
C GLY A 342 -17.76 6.54 2.17
N LYS A 343 -17.75 7.21 3.34
CA LYS A 343 -18.96 7.55 4.10
C LYS A 343 -19.64 8.84 3.65
N ASN A 344 -18.99 9.63 2.80
CA ASN A 344 -19.56 10.90 2.38
C ASN A 344 -20.69 10.66 1.37
N GLU A 345 -21.94 10.82 1.82
CA GLU A 345 -23.13 10.61 0.98
C GLU A 345 -23.15 11.45 -0.30
N LYS A 346 -22.51 12.63 -0.31
CA LYS A 346 -22.42 13.47 -1.53
C LYS A 346 -21.48 12.87 -2.57
N LEU A 347 -20.54 12.03 -2.16
CA LEU A 347 -19.60 11.33 -3.03
C LEU A 347 -20.07 9.92 -3.38
N LYS A 348 -21.30 9.54 -3.02
CA LYS A 348 -21.83 8.21 -3.31
C LYS A 348 -21.82 7.93 -4.81
N GLY A 349 -21.16 6.84 -5.20
CA GLY A 349 -20.99 6.46 -6.61
C GLY A 349 -19.83 7.15 -7.32
N MET A 350 -19.14 8.09 -6.68
CA MET A 350 -17.89 8.65 -7.19
C MET A 350 -16.79 7.58 -7.17
N HIS A 351 -16.03 7.46 -8.26
CA HIS A 351 -14.87 6.56 -8.26
C HIS A 351 -13.76 7.13 -7.39
N ILE A 352 -13.20 6.32 -6.50
CA ILE A 352 -12.02 6.70 -5.71
C ILE A 352 -10.83 5.81 -6.09
N SER A 353 -9.75 6.42 -6.56
CA SER A 353 -8.46 5.77 -6.73
C SER A 353 -7.63 5.91 -5.45
N GLY A 354 -7.56 4.83 -4.67
CA GLY A 354 -6.89 4.78 -3.37
C GLY A 354 -5.38 4.58 -3.48
N MET A 355 -4.60 5.25 -2.63
CA MET A 355 -3.14 5.10 -2.53
C MET A 355 -2.63 5.53 -1.14
N GLY A 356 -1.48 4.98 -0.76
CA GLY A 356 -0.76 5.34 0.47
C GLY A 356 -0.32 4.12 1.27
N GLY A 357 0.95 3.74 1.16
CA GLY A 357 1.55 2.68 1.98
C GLY A 357 1.13 1.24 1.66
N ILE A 358 0.57 1.00 0.48
CA ILE A 358 0.15 -0.31 0.00
C ILE A 358 1.37 -1.10 -0.48
N GLU A 359 1.59 -2.29 0.08
CA GLU A 359 2.67 -3.21 -0.30
C GLU A 359 2.18 -4.61 -0.66
N THR A 360 1.05 -5.06 -0.09
CA THR A 360 0.47 -6.39 -0.34
C THR A 360 -0.94 -6.30 -0.91
N TRP A 361 -1.46 -7.44 -1.38
CA TRP A 361 -2.83 -7.55 -1.85
C TRP A 361 -3.84 -7.32 -0.71
N ARG A 362 -3.46 -7.62 0.55
CA ARG A 362 -4.31 -7.36 1.74
C ARG A 362 -4.44 -5.87 1.98
N ASP A 363 -3.35 -5.12 1.84
CA ASP A 363 -3.39 -3.67 1.91
C ASP A 363 -4.35 -3.11 0.85
N ALA A 364 -4.25 -3.59 -0.39
CA ALA A 364 -5.14 -3.18 -1.47
C ALA A 364 -6.62 -3.53 -1.18
N LEU A 365 -6.88 -4.73 -0.66
CA LEU A 365 -8.20 -5.17 -0.23
C LEU A 365 -8.79 -4.24 0.84
N GLU A 366 -8.01 -3.84 1.84
CA GLU A 366 -8.46 -2.90 2.88
C GLU A 366 -8.89 -1.55 2.29
N PHE A 367 -8.15 -1.01 1.33
CA PHE A 367 -8.55 0.21 0.61
C PHE A 367 -9.86 0.01 -0.17
N MET A 368 -10.01 -1.13 -0.86
CA MET A 368 -11.23 -1.44 -1.61
C MET A 368 -12.44 -1.59 -0.70
N LEU A 369 -12.30 -2.29 0.43
CA LEU A 369 -13.35 -2.43 1.43
C LEU A 369 -13.81 -1.08 1.99
N LEU A 370 -12.93 -0.07 2.01
CA LEU A 370 -13.24 1.31 2.39
C LEU A 370 -13.64 2.22 1.22
N GLY A 371 -13.88 1.67 0.03
CA GLY A 371 -14.48 2.38 -1.10
C GLY A 371 -13.55 2.72 -2.26
N ALA A 372 -12.28 2.32 -2.23
CA ALA A 372 -11.40 2.52 -3.39
C ALA A 372 -11.78 1.57 -4.55
N GLY A 373 -12.03 2.11 -5.74
CA GLY A 373 -12.32 1.34 -6.96
C GLY A 373 -11.09 0.98 -7.80
N SER A 374 -9.98 1.70 -7.60
CA SER A 374 -8.66 1.39 -8.16
C SER A 374 -7.57 1.73 -7.17
N ILE A 375 -6.39 1.15 -7.35
CA ILE A 375 -5.27 1.26 -6.42
C ILE A 375 -4.05 1.81 -7.13
N GLN A 376 -3.47 2.90 -6.63
CA GLN A 376 -2.19 3.42 -7.12
C GLN A 376 -1.03 3.15 -6.14
N ILE A 377 0.14 2.80 -6.68
CA ILE A 377 1.29 2.36 -5.88
C ILE A 377 2.58 3.05 -6.34
N THR A 378 3.38 3.51 -5.38
CA THR A 378 4.71 4.15 -5.62
C THR A 378 5.81 3.48 -4.79
N THR A 379 5.79 3.64 -3.47
CA THR A 379 6.94 3.28 -2.62
C THR A 379 7.28 1.79 -2.66
N ALA A 380 6.27 0.91 -2.74
CA ALA A 380 6.51 -0.53 -2.89
C ALA A 380 7.23 -0.85 -4.21
N VAL A 381 6.91 -0.16 -5.30
CA VAL A 381 7.60 -0.32 -6.60
C VAL A 381 9.04 0.21 -6.51
N MET A 382 9.26 1.33 -5.82
CA MET A 382 10.61 1.85 -5.58
C MET A 382 11.49 0.87 -4.81
N GLN A 383 10.90 0.11 -3.87
CA GLN A 383 11.63 -0.82 -3.03
C GLN A 383 11.82 -2.21 -3.65
N TYR A 384 10.82 -2.70 -4.38
CA TYR A 384 10.73 -4.11 -4.80
C TYR A 384 10.61 -4.31 -6.32
N GLY A 385 10.56 -3.22 -7.09
CA GLY A 385 10.44 -3.23 -8.55
C GLY A 385 9.03 -3.52 -9.07
N TYR A 386 8.85 -3.41 -10.40
CA TYR A 386 7.53 -3.57 -11.04
C TYR A 386 6.93 -4.97 -10.89
N GLY A 387 7.76 -6.00 -10.73
CA GLY A 387 7.33 -7.39 -10.63
C GLY A 387 6.58 -7.73 -9.33
N ILE A 388 6.35 -6.79 -8.41
CA ILE A 388 5.43 -7.00 -7.29
C ILE A 388 3.98 -7.18 -7.73
N ILE A 389 3.64 -6.73 -8.94
CA ILE A 389 2.30 -6.83 -9.51
C ILE A 389 1.80 -8.28 -9.55
N ASP A 390 2.68 -9.25 -9.78
CA ASP A 390 2.34 -10.68 -9.73
C ASP A 390 1.78 -11.08 -8.37
N GLN A 391 2.42 -10.63 -7.29
CA GLN A 391 1.99 -10.94 -5.92
C GLN A 391 0.70 -10.22 -5.55
N LEU A 392 0.53 -8.98 -6.02
CA LEU A 392 -0.68 -8.19 -5.82
C LEU A 392 -1.90 -8.84 -6.50
N LYS A 393 -1.75 -9.21 -7.77
CA LYS A 393 -2.81 -9.86 -8.56
C LYS A 393 -3.13 -11.25 -8.05
N ALA A 394 -2.11 -12.09 -7.84
CA ALA A 394 -2.32 -13.48 -7.44
C ALA A 394 -3.03 -13.56 -6.09
N GLY A 395 -2.59 -12.77 -5.10
CA GLY A 395 -3.20 -12.75 -3.78
C GLY A 395 -4.63 -12.25 -3.77
N LEU A 396 -4.90 -11.14 -4.47
CA LEU A 396 -6.26 -10.60 -4.57
C LEU A 396 -7.19 -11.57 -5.30
N ASN A 397 -6.74 -12.17 -6.40
CA ASN A 397 -7.54 -13.13 -7.17
C ASN A 397 -7.84 -14.40 -6.37
N TYR A 398 -6.83 -14.94 -5.68
CA TYR A 398 -7.00 -16.09 -4.78
C TYR A 398 -8.05 -15.79 -3.71
N TYR A 399 -7.97 -14.62 -3.05
CA TYR A 399 -8.96 -14.19 -2.08
C TYR A 399 -10.37 -14.10 -2.66
N LEU A 400 -10.54 -13.46 -3.82
CA LEU A 400 -11.86 -13.31 -4.46
C LEU A 400 -12.48 -14.68 -4.75
N VAL A 401 -11.71 -15.61 -5.33
CA VAL A 401 -12.20 -16.96 -5.64
C VAL A 401 -12.50 -17.76 -4.38
N GLN A 402 -11.63 -17.70 -3.37
CA GLN A 402 -11.84 -18.38 -2.08
C GLN A 402 -13.13 -17.90 -1.41
N MET A 403 -13.44 -16.61 -1.51
CA MET A 403 -14.65 -16.03 -0.95
C MET A 403 -15.89 -16.18 -1.86
N GLY A 404 -15.76 -16.80 -3.04
CA GLY A 404 -16.85 -16.96 -4.01
C GLY A 404 -17.28 -15.65 -4.68
N ILE A 405 -16.40 -14.65 -4.71
CA ILE A 405 -16.65 -13.31 -5.24
C ILE A 405 -16.28 -13.29 -6.73
N LYS A 406 -17.22 -12.87 -7.57
CA LYS A 406 -17.07 -12.96 -9.04
C LYS A 406 -16.36 -11.76 -9.65
N SER A 407 -16.40 -10.61 -8.99
CA SER A 407 -15.80 -9.36 -9.44
C SER A 407 -15.24 -8.58 -8.26
N VAL A 408 -14.06 -7.99 -8.44
CA VAL A 408 -13.47 -7.03 -7.49
C VAL A 408 -14.38 -5.84 -7.24
N LYS A 409 -15.31 -5.53 -8.16
CA LYS A 409 -16.30 -4.47 -7.96
C LYS A 409 -17.27 -4.78 -6.82
N ASP A 410 -17.53 -6.06 -6.55
CA ASP A 410 -18.52 -6.50 -5.57
C ASP A 410 -18.07 -6.28 -4.11
N ILE A 411 -16.77 -6.02 -3.89
CA ILE A 411 -16.20 -5.76 -2.55
C ILE A 411 -15.99 -4.28 -2.26
N ILE A 412 -16.10 -3.41 -3.27
CA ILE A 412 -15.84 -1.99 -3.10
C ILE A 412 -16.83 -1.41 -2.09
N GLY A 413 -16.32 -0.86 -1.01
CA GLY A 413 -17.10 -0.23 0.05
C GLY A 413 -17.79 -1.21 1.02
N ALA A 414 -17.63 -2.52 0.86
CA ALA A 414 -18.32 -3.53 1.68
C ALA A 414 -17.96 -3.47 3.18
N GLY A 415 -16.87 -2.77 3.54
CA GLY A 415 -16.43 -2.57 4.92
C GLY A 415 -16.75 -1.18 5.49
N ILE A 416 -17.32 -0.25 4.71
CA ILE A 416 -17.51 1.15 5.13
C ILE A 416 -18.37 1.27 6.40
N ASP A 417 -19.49 0.54 6.44
CA ASP A 417 -20.46 0.58 7.55
C ASP A 417 -19.89 0.02 8.87
N SER A 418 -18.81 -0.76 8.80
CA SER A 418 -18.15 -1.30 10.00
C SER A 418 -17.35 -0.25 10.77
N VAL A 419 -17.03 0.87 10.13
CA VAL A 419 -16.33 1.98 10.77
C VAL A 419 -17.40 2.93 11.33
N SER A 420 -17.49 3.10 12.64
CA SER A 420 -18.42 4.10 13.20
C SER A 420 -17.89 5.53 13.08
N ASN A 421 -18.78 6.53 13.13
CA ASN A 421 -18.44 7.94 13.30
C ASN A 421 -18.32 8.37 14.77
N THR A 422 -18.77 7.52 15.70
CA THR A 422 -18.72 7.78 17.14
C THR A 422 -18.18 6.56 17.89
N THR A 423 -17.59 6.81 19.05
CA THR A 423 -17.19 5.73 19.94
C THR A 423 -18.35 5.12 20.71
N ASP A 424 -19.55 5.70 20.61
CA ASP A 424 -20.75 5.28 21.32
C ASP A 424 -21.39 4.02 20.72
N ASP A 425 -21.16 3.78 19.42
CA ASP A 425 -21.64 2.58 18.72
C ASP A 425 -20.87 1.31 19.10
N LEU A 426 -19.73 1.47 19.80
CA LEU A 426 -18.92 0.35 20.24
C LEU A 426 -19.55 -0.28 21.49
N GLU A 427 -19.81 -1.59 21.43
CA GLU A 427 -20.26 -2.37 22.58
C GLU A 427 -19.20 -2.34 23.70
N ARG A 428 -19.63 -1.98 24.92
CA ARG A 428 -18.75 -1.67 26.06
C ARG A 428 -19.02 -2.51 27.30
N ASP A 429 -20.11 -3.26 27.37
CA ASP A 429 -20.53 -4.01 28.54
C ASP A 429 -19.80 -5.35 28.65
N THR A 430 -19.19 -5.82 27.55
CA THR A 430 -18.42 -7.06 27.54
C THR A 430 -16.93 -6.88 27.29
N VAL A 431 -16.16 -7.85 27.78
CA VAL A 431 -14.70 -7.93 27.64
C VAL A 431 -14.34 -9.22 26.92
N LEU A 432 -13.38 -9.12 26.00
CA LEU A 432 -12.75 -10.27 25.37
C LEU A 432 -11.35 -10.45 25.98
N LEU A 433 -11.14 -11.55 26.69
CA LEU A 433 -9.88 -11.82 27.38
C LEU A 433 -8.83 -12.44 26.44
N PRO A 434 -7.52 -12.21 26.68
CA PRO A 434 -6.46 -12.90 25.97
C PRO A 434 -6.41 -14.38 26.34
N LYS A 435 -6.08 -15.22 25.37
CA LYS A 435 -5.83 -16.65 25.52
C LYS A 435 -4.38 -16.97 25.18
N PHE A 436 -3.67 -17.58 26.13
CA PHE A 436 -2.27 -17.98 26.00
C PHE A 436 -2.17 -19.43 25.47
N ALA A 437 -1.41 -19.62 24.41
CA ALA A 437 -0.99 -20.93 23.89
C ALA A 437 0.43 -21.21 24.42
N LEU A 438 0.51 -21.87 25.58
CA LEU A 438 1.78 -22.09 26.28
C LEU A 438 2.74 -23.00 25.50
N ASP A 439 2.22 -23.86 24.63
CA ASP A 439 2.99 -24.68 23.69
C ASP A 439 3.77 -23.86 22.65
N LYS A 440 3.31 -22.64 22.35
CA LYS A 440 3.99 -21.67 21.47
C LYS A 440 4.78 -20.60 22.23
N CYS A 441 4.64 -20.56 23.55
CA CYS A 441 5.25 -19.51 24.35
C CYS A 441 6.76 -19.77 24.49
N VAL A 442 7.57 -18.79 24.10
CA VAL A 442 9.04 -18.83 24.32
C VAL A 442 9.46 -18.24 25.67
N HIS A 443 8.52 -18.09 26.60
CA HIS A 443 8.79 -17.68 27.98
C HIS A 443 9.56 -16.34 28.12
N CYS A 444 9.36 -15.39 27.20
CA CYS A 444 10.14 -14.15 27.16
C CYS A 444 9.73 -13.09 28.21
N GLY A 445 8.49 -13.16 28.72
CA GLY A 445 7.96 -12.20 29.69
C GLY A 445 7.56 -10.83 29.12
N ARG A 446 7.64 -10.59 27.80
CA ARG A 446 7.24 -9.29 27.21
C ARG A 446 5.79 -8.91 27.50
N CYS A 447 4.88 -9.88 27.46
CA CYS A 447 3.47 -9.66 27.81
C CYS A 447 3.28 -9.19 29.26
N VAL A 448 4.15 -9.64 30.18
CA VAL A 448 4.14 -9.24 31.59
C VAL A 448 4.59 -7.80 31.71
N VAL A 449 5.74 -7.45 31.12
CA VAL A 449 6.27 -6.07 31.12
C VAL A 449 5.23 -5.11 30.54
N SER A 450 4.65 -5.42 29.38
CA SER A 450 3.64 -4.55 28.77
C SER A 450 2.36 -4.45 29.60
N CYS A 451 1.96 -5.50 30.31
CA CYS A 451 0.79 -5.42 31.20
C CYS A 451 1.09 -4.64 32.49
N ASN A 452 2.30 -4.74 33.02
CA ASN A 452 2.70 -4.03 34.23
C ASN A 452 2.92 -2.54 33.99
N ASP A 453 3.59 -2.18 32.91
CA ASP A 453 4.06 -0.80 32.71
C ASP A 453 3.21 -0.03 31.69
N GLY A 454 2.38 -0.72 30.90
CA GLY A 454 1.49 -0.13 29.90
C GLY A 454 0.05 -0.65 29.96
N GLY A 455 -0.31 -1.38 31.01
CA GLY A 455 -1.61 -2.03 31.15
C GLY A 455 -2.15 -2.01 32.58
N HIS A 456 -2.64 -3.16 33.04
CA HIS A 456 -3.47 -3.30 34.25
C HIS A 456 -2.90 -4.30 35.25
N GLN A 457 -1.60 -4.62 35.18
CA GLN A 457 -0.90 -5.50 36.13
C GLN A 457 -1.63 -6.85 36.33
N ALA A 458 -2.24 -7.34 35.25
CA ALA A 458 -3.12 -8.51 35.23
C ALA A 458 -2.38 -9.80 34.82
N ILE A 459 -1.07 -9.75 34.65
CA ILE A 459 -0.26 -10.92 34.27
C ILE A 459 0.90 -11.04 35.26
N SER A 460 0.95 -12.13 36.03
CA SER A 460 2.11 -12.49 36.85
C SER A 460 3.09 -13.36 36.05
N PHE A 461 4.33 -13.47 36.54
CA PHE A 461 5.39 -14.22 35.88
C PHE A 461 6.13 -15.10 36.88
N GLU A 462 5.68 -16.34 36.99
CA GLU A 462 6.19 -17.34 37.92
C GLU A 462 6.84 -18.46 37.12
N ASP A 463 8.03 -18.90 37.52
CA ASP A 463 8.81 -19.92 36.80
C ASP A 463 8.93 -19.69 35.28
N ARG A 464 9.01 -18.41 34.88
CA ARG A 464 9.06 -17.96 33.48
C ARG A 464 7.79 -18.24 32.67
N ILE A 465 6.67 -18.50 33.33
CA ILE A 465 5.36 -18.73 32.70
C ILE A 465 4.45 -17.53 33.01
N PRO A 466 3.81 -16.92 31.99
CA PRO A 466 2.84 -15.86 32.23
C PRO A 466 1.51 -16.44 32.74
N HIS A 467 1.01 -15.91 33.85
CA HIS A 467 -0.30 -16.27 34.42
C HIS A 467 -1.23 -15.07 34.39
N LEU A 468 -2.39 -15.22 33.73
CA LEU A 468 -3.40 -14.17 33.63
C LEU A 468 -4.30 -14.18 34.87
N ASP A 469 -4.35 -13.06 35.58
CA ASP A 469 -5.37 -12.74 36.58
C ASP A 469 -6.59 -12.15 35.86
N GLY A 470 -7.59 -13.00 35.61
CA GLY A 470 -8.81 -12.63 34.88
C GLY A 470 -9.59 -11.49 35.53
N SER A 471 -9.55 -11.39 36.86
CA SER A 471 -10.25 -10.35 37.63
C SER A 471 -9.70 -8.94 37.41
N LYS A 472 -8.41 -8.84 37.04
CA LYS A 472 -7.75 -7.55 36.71
C LYS A 472 -7.71 -7.26 35.22
N CYS A 473 -7.89 -8.27 34.37
CA CYS A 473 -7.70 -8.11 32.94
C CYS A 473 -8.91 -7.40 32.31
N VAL A 474 -8.67 -6.23 31.72
CA VAL A 474 -9.71 -5.46 31.02
C VAL A 474 -9.82 -5.78 29.51
N GLY A 475 -9.08 -6.77 29.02
CA GLY A 475 -9.10 -7.18 27.60
C GLY A 475 -8.54 -6.15 26.62
N CYS A 476 -7.61 -5.28 27.03
CA CYS A 476 -6.99 -4.28 26.13
C CYS A 476 -6.14 -4.89 25.01
N HIS A 477 -5.78 -6.18 25.14
CA HIS A 477 -4.97 -6.95 24.18
C HIS A 477 -3.58 -6.40 23.85
N LEU A 478 -3.03 -5.45 24.62
CA LEU A 478 -1.64 -5.01 24.44
C LEU A 478 -0.65 -6.19 24.49
N CYS A 479 -0.89 -7.15 25.38
CA CYS A 479 -0.07 -8.37 25.49
C CYS A 479 -0.06 -9.20 24.19
N LEU A 480 -1.16 -9.23 23.44
CA LEU A 480 -1.26 -9.91 22.15
C LEU A 480 -0.38 -9.21 21.11
N LEU A 481 -0.43 -7.87 21.05
CA LEU A 481 0.32 -7.07 20.08
C LEU A 481 1.84 -7.12 20.29
N VAL A 482 2.31 -7.24 21.53
CA VAL A 482 3.75 -7.28 21.84
C VAL A 482 4.34 -8.70 21.82
N CYS A 483 3.51 -9.73 21.66
CA CYS A 483 3.96 -11.12 21.68
C CYS A 483 4.74 -11.44 20.38
N PRO A 484 6.05 -11.74 20.46
CA PRO A 484 6.86 -11.95 19.25
C PRO A 484 6.49 -13.22 18.49
N GLU A 485 5.97 -14.23 19.18
CA GLU A 485 5.64 -15.55 18.61
C GLU A 485 4.14 -15.72 18.31
N HIS A 486 3.35 -14.64 18.47
CA HIS A 486 1.88 -14.68 18.36
C HIS A 486 1.24 -15.81 19.19
N ALA A 487 1.86 -16.15 20.33
CA ALA A 487 1.40 -17.19 21.26
C ALA A 487 0.20 -16.74 22.12
N ILE A 488 -0.30 -15.53 21.92
CA ILE A 488 -1.46 -14.97 22.59
C ILE A 488 -2.49 -14.64 21.51
N SER A 489 -3.73 -15.06 21.74
CA SER A 489 -4.85 -14.89 20.80
C SER A 489 -6.08 -14.36 21.55
N HIS A 490 -7.14 -14.01 20.83
CA HIS A 490 -8.42 -13.71 21.46
C HIS A 490 -9.06 -14.99 22.01
N SER A 491 -9.72 -14.88 23.18
CA SER A 491 -10.63 -15.94 23.61
C SER A 491 -11.81 -16.08 22.62
N LYS A 492 -12.57 -17.18 22.71
CA LYS A 492 -13.72 -17.40 21.84
C LYS A 492 -15.00 -16.69 22.30
N ARG A 493 -15.03 -16.19 23.54
CA ARG A 493 -16.25 -15.69 24.19
C ARG A 493 -15.93 -14.39 24.92
N ARG A 494 -16.80 -13.41 24.69
CA ARG A 494 -16.90 -12.21 25.53
C ARG A 494 -17.57 -12.58 26.86
N ILE A 495 -17.17 -11.91 27.94
CA ILE A 495 -17.76 -12.00 29.28
C ILE A 495 -18.29 -10.62 29.68
N ASN A 496 -19.32 -10.53 30.51
CA ASN A 496 -19.77 -9.22 30.99
C ASN A 496 -18.72 -8.60 31.92
N ARG A 497 -18.61 -7.27 31.90
CA ARG A 497 -17.82 -6.54 32.89
C ARG A 497 -18.39 -6.79 34.28
N GLY A 498 -17.56 -7.33 35.17
CA GLY A 498 -17.94 -7.65 36.55
C GLY A 498 -18.26 -9.13 36.81
N ASP A 499 -18.36 -9.96 35.76
CA ASP A 499 -18.54 -11.42 35.90
C ASP A 499 -17.20 -12.18 36.00
N GLY A 500 -16.08 -11.47 36.17
CA GLY A 500 -14.70 -11.98 36.07
C GLY A 500 -13.96 -12.09 37.39
#